data_AF-A0A7J6MRW0-F1
#
_entry.id   AF-A0A7J6MRW0-F1
#
_cell.length_a   1.000
_cell.length_b   1.000
_cell.length_c   1.000
_cell.angle_alpha   90.00
_cell.angle_beta   90.00
_cell.angle_gamma   90.00
#
_symmetry.space_group_name_H-M   'P 1'
#
loop_
_entity.id
_entity.type
_entity.pdbx_description
1 polymer ?
#
loop_
_entity_poly.entity_id
_entity_poly.type
_entity_poly.pdbx_seq_one_letter_code
_entity_poly.pdbx_strand_id
1 'polypeptide(L)'
;MGKKGGKKEKITGTPDVVKFKTSTTYYATLRECVQLQESLPFVATDTIADDDFKRVARFLSMLGRLCDMCEIHSDKSYRPRNHHKYLDPPPSFDPKGFPVAVVKAARAIQDEPSLTYNGKRYEFSDEVKEKAETFLKDIDKETTLIGGYIDPALKSDFSQGLRTFKVELAGKLMEFDDMFMDFERIYTTELLEIHRDVFAIVDEIVQAEARLTDAEGKGDIETKQLEEATFIRAADAFLALYAESMEAKYTSGEVSQTEVNLAKEFAESIPERSLELAEAAIFYEYKLIELGREDWLDLVKECIRAYLELRVYVADIPLKRLSPEYIDNKRFLTLLRAFHRLAADAFPALEFVSCLPKISHSKSSRWMSKALLLPELQQLYKSKLDKKHVAAVA
;
A
#
# COMPACT_ATOMS: atom_id res chain seq x y z
N MET A 1 32.03 -25.56 50.53
CA MET A 1 30.87 -24.95 49.83
C MET A 1 30.47 -25.86 48.67
N GLY A 2 29.43 -26.68 48.84
CA GLY A 2 28.98 -27.63 47.82
C GLY A 2 27.89 -27.03 46.93
N LYS A 3 28.18 -26.90 45.63
CA LYS A 3 27.18 -26.55 44.60
C LYS A 3 26.14 -27.68 44.51
N LYS A 4 24.91 -27.42 44.96
CA LYS A 4 23.75 -28.30 44.69
C LYS A 4 23.56 -28.40 43.18
N GLY A 5 23.87 -29.56 42.62
CA GLY A 5 23.53 -29.90 41.24
C GLY A 5 22.02 -29.92 41.07
N GLY A 6 21.51 -29.10 40.16
CA GLY A 6 20.12 -29.13 39.74
C GLY A 6 19.76 -30.55 39.27
N LYS A 7 18.79 -31.16 39.94
CA LYS A 7 18.24 -32.47 39.60
C LYS A 7 17.65 -32.37 38.20
N LYS A 8 18.30 -32.97 37.19
CA LYS A 8 17.71 -33.08 35.84
C LYS A 8 16.37 -33.81 35.97
N GLU A 9 15.28 -33.17 35.55
CA GLU A 9 13.97 -33.83 35.49
C GLU A 9 14.10 -35.13 34.69
N LYS A 10 13.67 -36.25 35.28
CA LYS A 10 13.63 -37.53 34.57
C LYS A 10 12.57 -37.41 33.48
N ILE A 11 13.00 -37.49 32.22
CA ILE A 11 12.09 -37.54 31.08
C ILE A 11 11.38 -38.90 31.11
N THR A 12 10.08 -38.88 31.38
CA THR A 12 9.19 -40.05 31.39
C THR A 12 8.47 -40.21 30.04
N GLY A 13 8.05 -41.44 29.72
CA GLY A 13 7.31 -41.79 28.50
C GLY A 13 7.84 -43.01 27.76
N THR A 14 7.15 -43.41 26.69
CA THR A 14 7.65 -44.41 25.73
C THR A 14 8.90 -43.88 24.99
N PRO A 15 9.75 -44.74 24.40
CA PRO A 15 10.94 -44.30 23.67
C PRO A 15 10.64 -43.24 22.60
N ASP A 16 9.50 -43.35 21.92
CA ASP A 16 9.05 -42.39 20.92
C ASP A 16 8.69 -41.02 21.53
N VAL A 17 8.02 -41.01 22.69
CA VAL A 17 7.70 -39.78 23.43
C VAL A 17 8.98 -39.13 23.96
N VAL A 18 9.92 -39.90 24.48
CA VAL A 18 11.23 -39.38 24.95
C VAL A 18 11.99 -38.76 23.79
N LYS A 19 12.03 -39.42 22.62
CA LYS A 19 12.64 -38.87 21.40
C LYS A 19 11.94 -37.58 20.96
N PHE A 20 10.60 -37.57 20.96
CA PHE A 20 9.82 -36.38 20.60
C PHE A 20 10.15 -35.18 21.50
N LYS A 21 10.17 -35.37 22.82
CA LYS A 21 10.48 -34.33 23.81
C LYS A 21 11.89 -33.76 23.69
N THR A 22 12.86 -34.58 23.32
CA THR A 22 14.30 -34.20 23.36
C THR A 22 14.83 -33.63 22.05
N SER A 23 14.19 -33.92 20.91
CA SER A 23 14.78 -33.67 19.59
C SER A 23 13.97 -32.74 18.70
N THR A 24 12.72 -32.42 19.05
CA THR A 24 11.82 -31.74 18.12
C THR A 24 11.51 -30.31 18.53
N THR A 25 11.64 -29.41 17.57
CA THR A 25 11.06 -28.06 17.61
C THR A 25 9.56 -28.11 17.88
N TYR A 26 8.88 -29.17 17.42
CA TYR A 26 7.47 -29.42 17.67
C TYR A 26 7.12 -29.43 19.18
N TYR A 27 7.82 -30.22 20.00
CA TYR A 27 7.53 -30.23 21.44
C TYR A 27 7.72 -28.85 22.09
N ALA A 28 8.74 -28.09 21.69
CA ALA A 28 8.95 -26.73 22.17
C ALA A 28 7.80 -25.78 21.76
N THR A 29 7.34 -25.84 20.51
CA THR A 29 6.19 -25.06 20.03
C THR A 29 4.92 -25.37 20.83
N LEU A 30 4.63 -26.65 21.11
CA LEU A 30 3.47 -27.05 21.92
C LEU A 30 3.52 -26.46 23.33
N ARG A 31 4.70 -26.50 23.98
CA ARG A 31 4.87 -25.90 25.32
C ARG A 31 4.69 -24.39 25.29
N GLU A 32 5.24 -23.73 24.28
CA GLU A 32 5.12 -22.28 24.11
C GLU A 32 3.66 -21.87 23.84
N CYS A 33 2.92 -22.63 23.02
CA CYS A 33 1.49 -22.43 22.82
C CYS A 33 0.71 -22.42 24.14
N VAL A 34 0.89 -23.45 24.98
CA VAL A 34 0.20 -23.53 26.28
C VAL A 34 0.58 -22.36 27.17
N GLN A 35 1.88 -22.05 27.28
CA GLN A 35 2.34 -20.92 28.10
C GLN A 35 1.75 -19.59 27.65
N LEU A 36 1.65 -19.36 26.33
CA LEU A 36 1.07 -18.13 25.80
C LEU A 36 -0.44 -18.08 26.01
N GLN A 37 -1.15 -19.20 25.81
CA GLN A 37 -2.61 -19.29 25.91
C GLN A 37 -3.13 -18.83 27.28
N GLU A 38 -2.42 -19.17 28.38
CA GLU A 38 -2.78 -18.72 29.74
C GLU A 38 -2.74 -17.19 29.93
N SER A 39 -2.06 -16.48 29.03
CA SER A 39 -1.84 -15.03 29.10
C SER A 39 -2.50 -14.24 27.96
N LEU A 40 -3.29 -14.92 27.12
CA LEU A 40 -4.00 -14.28 26.02
C LEU A 40 -5.20 -13.48 26.54
N PRO A 41 -5.42 -12.26 26.03
CA PRO A 41 -6.69 -11.57 26.23
C PRO A 41 -7.80 -12.27 25.45
N PHE A 42 -9.05 -12.09 25.90
CA PHE A 42 -10.22 -12.42 25.09
C PHE A 42 -10.42 -11.34 24.03
N VAL A 43 -10.10 -11.66 22.78
CA VAL A 43 -10.13 -10.69 21.69
C VAL A 43 -11.53 -10.30 21.27
N ALA A 44 -12.59 -10.89 21.81
CA ALA A 44 -13.97 -10.46 21.57
C ALA A 44 -14.49 -9.49 22.65
N THR A 45 -13.96 -9.51 23.87
CA THR A 45 -14.53 -8.75 25.01
C THR A 45 -13.57 -7.80 25.69
N ASP A 46 -12.28 -8.12 25.73
CA ASP A 46 -11.33 -7.35 26.52
C ASP A 46 -10.91 -6.07 25.81
N THR A 47 -10.61 -5.02 26.59
CA THR A 47 -9.89 -3.86 26.07
C THR A 47 -8.44 -4.25 25.84
N ILE A 48 -8.00 -4.28 24.58
CA ILE A 48 -6.70 -4.85 24.19
C ILE A 48 -5.69 -3.72 23.99
N ALA A 49 -4.59 -3.73 24.74
CA ALA A 49 -3.47 -2.82 24.47
C ALA A 49 -2.55 -3.37 23.36
N ASP A 50 -1.67 -2.53 22.82
CA ASP A 50 -0.72 -2.96 21.78
C ASP A 50 0.18 -4.12 22.21
N ASP A 51 0.56 -4.18 23.49
CA ASP A 51 1.36 -5.28 24.03
C ASP A 51 0.57 -6.60 24.10
N ASP A 52 -0.75 -6.54 24.28
CA ASP A 52 -1.59 -7.73 24.25
C ASP A 52 -1.71 -8.26 22.81
N PHE A 53 -1.82 -7.37 21.81
CA PHE A 53 -1.76 -7.78 20.40
C PHE A 53 -0.42 -8.42 20.01
N LYS A 54 0.70 -8.04 20.64
CA LYS A 54 1.99 -8.74 20.43
C LYS A 54 1.93 -10.18 20.95
N ARG A 55 1.23 -10.45 22.06
CA ARG A 55 1.03 -11.82 22.58
C ARG A 55 0.13 -12.62 21.66
N VAL A 56 -0.97 -12.05 21.19
CA VAL A 56 -1.86 -12.66 20.18
C VAL A 56 -1.06 -13.00 18.92
N ALA A 57 -0.28 -12.04 18.38
CA ALA A 57 0.56 -12.26 17.21
C ALA A 57 1.55 -13.42 17.40
N ARG A 58 2.17 -13.51 18.57
CA ARG A 58 3.10 -14.60 18.90
C ARG A 58 2.39 -15.95 18.98
N PHE A 59 1.22 -16.02 19.61
CA PHE A 59 0.43 -17.25 19.67
C PHE A 59 -0.03 -17.71 18.29
N LEU A 60 -0.58 -16.81 17.48
CA LEU A 60 -0.95 -17.06 16.08
C LEU A 60 0.25 -17.54 15.25
N SER A 61 1.44 -16.98 15.47
CA SER A 61 2.67 -17.46 14.84
C SER A 61 3.01 -18.89 15.26
N MET A 62 2.77 -19.28 16.51
CA MET A 62 2.97 -20.66 16.96
C MET A 62 1.95 -21.60 16.34
N LEU A 63 0.68 -21.20 16.23
CA LEU A 63 -0.34 -21.98 15.53
C LEU A 63 0.04 -22.22 14.07
N GLY A 64 0.51 -21.20 13.36
CA GLY A 64 0.99 -21.36 11.98
C GLY A 64 2.13 -22.38 11.86
N ARG A 65 3.08 -22.36 12.81
CA ARG A 65 4.15 -23.38 12.88
C ARG A 65 3.62 -24.78 13.20
N LEU A 66 2.58 -24.89 14.03
CA LEU A 66 1.95 -26.19 14.29
C LEU A 66 1.22 -26.71 13.06
N CYS A 67 0.52 -25.86 12.30
CA CYS A 67 -0.07 -26.24 11.01
C CYS A 67 0.99 -26.80 10.06
N ASP A 68 2.15 -26.13 9.98
CA ASP A 68 3.31 -26.60 9.22
C ASP A 68 3.79 -27.99 9.65
N MET A 69 3.95 -28.19 10.95
CA MET A 69 4.42 -29.46 11.52
C MET A 69 3.38 -30.59 11.41
N CYS A 70 2.11 -30.23 11.23
CA CYS A 70 1.00 -31.15 10.96
C CYS A 70 0.71 -31.32 9.46
N GLU A 71 1.50 -30.72 8.57
CA GLU A 71 1.33 -30.80 7.12
C GLU A 71 -0.05 -30.29 6.63
N ILE A 72 -0.60 -29.30 7.34
CA ILE A 72 -1.85 -28.65 6.94
C ILE A 72 -1.54 -27.67 5.82
N HIS A 73 -2.26 -27.80 4.70
CA HIS A 73 -2.05 -27.02 3.49
C HIS A 73 -3.38 -26.44 3.02
N SER A 74 -3.47 -25.12 3.10
CA SER A 74 -4.68 -24.40 2.72
C SER A 74 -4.36 -23.35 1.67
N ASP A 75 -5.29 -23.14 0.75
CA ASP A 75 -5.08 -22.19 -0.35
C ASP A 75 -5.36 -20.75 0.09
N LYS A 76 -4.29 -20.05 0.48
CA LYS A 76 -4.30 -18.62 0.83
C LYS A 76 -3.92 -17.72 -0.36
N SER A 77 -4.06 -18.21 -1.60
CA SER A 77 -3.77 -17.43 -2.82
C SER A 77 -4.70 -16.23 -3.03
N TYR A 78 -5.81 -16.13 -2.30
CA TYR A 78 -6.65 -14.93 -2.31
C TYR A 78 -5.92 -13.72 -1.73
N ARG A 79 -4.99 -13.90 -0.79
CA ARG A 79 -4.22 -12.81 -0.17
C ARG A 79 -3.52 -11.91 -1.21
N PRO A 80 -2.66 -12.42 -2.11
CA PRO A 80 -2.06 -11.61 -3.18
C PRO A 80 -3.02 -11.16 -4.26
N ARG A 81 -4.10 -11.90 -4.52
CA ARG A 81 -5.13 -11.49 -5.49
C ARG A 81 -5.96 -10.31 -4.99
N ASN A 82 -6.19 -10.25 -3.68
CA ASN A 82 -6.98 -9.23 -3.01
C ASN A 82 -6.13 -8.06 -2.49
N HIS A 83 -4.84 -8.01 -2.83
CA HIS A 83 -3.98 -6.87 -2.53
C HIS A 83 -3.97 -5.89 -3.71
N HIS A 84 -4.32 -4.63 -3.45
CA HIS A 84 -4.33 -3.63 -4.51
C HIS A 84 -2.90 -3.36 -5.04
N LYS A 85 -2.74 -3.33 -6.38
CA LYS A 85 -1.42 -3.23 -7.05
C LYS A 85 -0.60 -1.99 -6.67
N TYR A 86 -1.25 -0.89 -6.28
CA TYR A 86 -0.59 0.36 -5.87
C TYR A 86 -0.47 0.53 -4.36
N LEU A 87 -1.00 -0.39 -3.55
CA LEU A 87 -1.02 -0.22 -2.10
C LEU A 87 0.34 -0.56 -1.48
N ASP A 88 0.86 0.38 -0.68
CA ASP A 88 1.99 0.22 0.24
C ASP A 88 1.49 -0.10 1.67
N PRO A 89 2.18 -0.97 2.44
CA PRO A 89 3.37 -1.74 2.07
C PRO A 89 3.09 -2.80 1.00
N PRO A 90 4.13 -3.25 0.26
CA PRO A 90 4.01 -4.47 -0.51
C PRO A 90 3.58 -5.61 0.39
N PRO A 91 2.74 -6.51 -0.11
CA PRO A 91 2.20 -7.54 0.73
C PRO A 91 3.31 -8.46 1.23
N SER A 92 3.53 -8.47 2.54
CA SER A 92 4.33 -9.50 3.20
C SER A 92 3.41 -10.65 3.60
N PHE A 93 3.01 -11.46 2.63
CA PHE A 93 2.23 -12.65 2.94
C PHE A 93 3.14 -13.75 3.45
N ASP A 94 2.99 -14.09 4.73
CA ASP A 94 3.32 -15.43 5.18
C ASP A 94 2.23 -16.36 4.62
N PRO A 95 2.52 -17.23 3.64
CA PRO A 95 1.52 -18.08 3.01
C PRO A 95 0.86 -19.05 4.01
N LYS A 96 1.46 -19.25 5.19
CA LYS A 96 1.00 -20.23 6.18
C LYS A 96 0.60 -19.60 7.52
N GLY A 97 1.01 -18.35 7.76
CA GLY A 97 0.71 -17.64 8.99
C GLY A 97 -0.73 -17.13 9.12
N PHE A 98 -1.04 -16.71 10.35
CA PHE A 98 -2.28 -16.06 10.77
C PHE A 98 -1.96 -14.62 11.18
N PRO A 99 -2.17 -13.62 10.30
CA PRO A 99 -1.74 -12.25 10.57
C PRO A 99 -2.58 -11.61 11.67
N VAL A 100 -1.95 -11.10 12.72
CA VAL A 100 -2.65 -10.35 13.78
C VAL A 100 -3.39 -9.12 13.25
N ALA A 101 -2.96 -8.59 12.09
CA ALA A 101 -3.64 -7.50 11.40
C ALA A 101 -5.10 -7.84 11.05
N VAL A 102 -5.42 -9.11 10.77
CA VAL A 102 -6.79 -9.57 10.49
C VAL A 102 -7.65 -9.51 11.76
N VAL A 103 -7.07 -9.89 12.91
CA VAL A 103 -7.75 -9.77 14.22
C VAL A 103 -7.96 -8.30 14.60
N LYS A 104 -6.94 -7.45 14.38
CA LYS A 104 -7.07 -6.00 14.56
C LYS A 104 -8.16 -5.40 13.67
N ALA A 105 -8.25 -5.85 12.42
CA ALA A 105 -9.28 -5.41 11.49
C ALA A 105 -10.68 -5.83 11.93
N ALA A 106 -10.88 -7.08 12.35
CA ALA A 106 -12.15 -7.55 12.87
C ALA A 106 -12.60 -6.73 14.09
N ARG A 107 -11.67 -6.41 15.00
CA ARG A 107 -11.90 -5.51 16.13
C ARG A 107 -12.31 -4.11 15.69
N ALA A 108 -11.56 -3.51 14.79
CA ALA A 108 -11.87 -2.20 14.26
C ALA A 108 -13.27 -2.16 13.62
N ILE A 109 -13.66 -3.20 12.87
CA ILE A 109 -15.00 -3.32 12.27
C ILE A 109 -16.09 -3.41 13.34
N GLN A 110 -15.85 -4.13 14.44
CA GLN A 110 -16.79 -4.25 15.55
C GLN A 110 -17.03 -2.89 16.24
N ASP A 111 -15.96 -2.11 16.42
CA ASP A 111 -16.01 -0.81 17.09
C ASP A 111 -16.57 0.28 16.16
N GLU A 112 -16.08 0.32 14.92
CA GLU A 112 -16.50 1.24 13.87
C GLU A 112 -16.49 0.52 12.51
N PRO A 113 -17.65 0.12 11.96
CA PRO A 113 -17.73 -0.71 10.75
C PRO A 113 -17.54 0.11 9.46
N SER A 114 -16.57 1.03 9.47
CA SER A 114 -16.25 1.87 8.33
C SER A 114 -14.77 2.25 8.32
N LEU A 115 -14.23 2.46 7.12
CA LEU A 115 -12.94 3.10 6.91
C LEU A 115 -13.15 4.49 6.35
N THR A 116 -12.28 5.43 6.73
CA THR A 116 -12.25 6.75 6.12
C THR A 116 -10.94 6.89 5.38
N TYR A 117 -11.01 7.17 4.08
CA TYR A 117 -9.86 7.53 3.26
C TYR A 117 -10.14 8.85 2.57
N ASN A 118 -9.18 9.77 2.65
CA ASN A 118 -9.26 11.04 1.92
C ASN A 118 -10.57 11.82 2.19
N GLY A 119 -11.10 11.74 3.42
CA GLY A 119 -12.36 12.39 3.81
C GLY A 119 -13.64 11.68 3.34
N LYS A 120 -13.53 10.59 2.57
CA LYS A 120 -14.64 9.74 2.16
C LYS A 120 -14.76 8.54 3.10
N ARG A 121 -15.97 8.31 3.60
CA ARG A 121 -16.31 7.16 4.45
C ARG A 121 -16.76 5.98 3.58
N TYR A 122 -16.23 4.80 3.88
CA TYR A 122 -16.52 3.52 3.25
C TYR A 122 -17.09 2.59 4.32
N GLU A 123 -18.35 2.22 4.19
CA GLU A 123 -19.00 1.29 5.11
C GLU A 123 -18.78 -0.15 4.65
N PHE A 124 -18.42 -1.03 5.57
CA PHE A 124 -18.41 -2.47 5.30
C PHE A 124 -19.83 -3.01 5.19
N SER A 125 -20.00 -4.10 4.44
CA SER A 125 -21.29 -4.79 4.37
C SER A 125 -21.70 -5.38 5.72
N ASP A 126 -23.00 -5.65 5.89
CA ASP A 126 -23.50 -6.33 7.09
C ASP A 126 -22.94 -7.76 7.22
N GLU A 127 -22.61 -8.40 6.10
CA GLU A 127 -21.95 -9.72 6.09
C GLU A 127 -20.58 -9.66 6.76
N VAL A 128 -19.74 -8.68 6.39
CA VAL A 128 -18.41 -8.50 7.02
C VAL A 128 -18.55 -8.19 8.51
N LYS A 129 -19.55 -7.39 8.90
CA LYS A 129 -19.80 -7.04 10.32
C LYS A 129 -20.16 -8.28 11.13
N GLU A 130 -21.13 -9.07 10.66
CA GLU A 130 -21.56 -10.31 11.33
C GLU A 130 -20.42 -11.34 11.41
N LYS A 131 -19.65 -11.47 10.32
CA LYS A 131 -18.49 -12.35 10.27
C LYS A 131 -17.36 -11.88 11.18
N ALA A 132 -17.12 -10.58 11.31
CA ALA A 132 -16.12 -10.05 12.25
C ALA A 132 -16.48 -10.37 13.70
N GLU A 133 -17.73 -10.18 14.10
CA GLU A 133 -18.18 -10.49 15.46
C GLU A 133 -18.07 -12.00 15.76
N THR A 134 -18.50 -12.83 14.81
CA THR A 134 -18.42 -14.30 14.93
C THR A 134 -16.97 -14.75 14.99
N PHE A 135 -16.12 -14.24 14.10
CA PHE A 135 -14.69 -14.55 14.03
C PHE A 135 -13.95 -14.25 15.34
N LEU A 136 -14.24 -13.12 15.99
CA LEU A 136 -13.60 -12.78 17.27
C LEU A 136 -13.98 -13.77 18.38
N LYS A 137 -15.26 -14.15 18.46
CA LYS A 137 -15.74 -15.16 19.43
C LYS A 137 -15.14 -16.53 19.14
N ASP A 138 -15.02 -16.89 17.86
CA ASP A 138 -14.44 -18.15 17.44
C ASP A 138 -12.93 -18.21 17.71
N ILE A 139 -12.19 -17.11 17.55
CA ILE A 139 -10.79 -17.05 17.97
C ILE A 139 -10.65 -17.38 19.47
N ASP A 140 -11.45 -16.73 20.31
CA ASP A 140 -11.39 -16.95 21.77
C ASP A 140 -11.73 -18.40 22.14
N LYS A 141 -12.75 -18.95 21.50
CA LYS A 141 -13.16 -20.35 21.67
C LYS A 141 -12.08 -21.33 21.21
N GLU A 142 -11.59 -21.18 19.98
CA GLU A 142 -10.67 -22.13 19.37
C GLU A 142 -9.26 -22.07 19.99
N THR A 143 -8.77 -20.87 20.34
CA THR A 143 -7.50 -20.73 21.07
C THR A 143 -7.53 -21.47 22.42
N THR A 144 -8.66 -21.39 23.12
CA THR A 144 -8.91 -22.11 24.38
C THR A 144 -9.03 -23.62 24.15
N LEU A 145 -9.76 -24.06 23.11
CA LEU A 145 -9.91 -25.48 22.78
C LEU A 145 -8.59 -26.14 22.40
N ILE A 146 -7.77 -25.46 21.59
CA ILE A 146 -6.45 -25.95 21.19
C ILE A 146 -5.52 -26.01 22.41
N GLY A 147 -5.44 -24.95 23.21
CA GLY A 147 -4.64 -24.94 24.44
C GLY A 147 -5.07 -26.02 25.42
N GLY A 148 -6.38 -26.16 25.65
CA GLY A 148 -6.98 -27.17 26.51
C GLY A 148 -6.85 -28.60 25.99
N TYR A 149 -6.54 -28.80 24.71
CA TYR A 149 -6.19 -30.11 24.15
C TYR A 149 -4.70 -30.41 24.32
N ILE A 150 -3.82 -29.43 24.11
CA ILE A 150 -2.37 -29.59 24.18
C ILE A 150 -1.90 -29.79 25.64
N ASP A 151 -2.38 -28.99 26.58
CA ASP A 151 -1.88 -29.00 27.96
C ASP A 151 -2.05 -30.35 28.68
N PRO A 152 -3.24 -31.00 28.67
CA PRO A 152 -3.41 -32.33 29.26
C PRO A 152 -2.56 -33.40 28.57
N ALA A 153 -2.35 -33.30 27.26
CA ALA A 153 -1.50 -34.22 26.52
C ALA A 153 -0.03 -34.09 26.92
N LEU A 154 0.46 -32.86 27.13
CA LEU A 154 1.81 -32.59 27.64
C LEU A 154 1.99 -33.11 29.07
N LYS A 155 1.00 -32.91 29.95
CA LYS A 155 1.03 -33.33 31.37
C LYS A 155 0.92 -34.84 31.56
N SER A 156 0.20 -35.53 30.67
CA SER A 156 -0.01 -36.98 30.72
C SER A 156 0.99 -37.78 29.87
N ASP A 157 2.05 -37.15 29.37
CA ASP A 157 3.04 -37.76 28.50
C ASP A 157 2.45 -38.46 27.28
N PHE A 158 1.42 -37.87 26.68
CA PHE A 158 0.67 -38.41 25.53
C PHE A 158 0.14 -39.82 25.79
N SER A 159 -0.50 -40.03 26.96
CA SER A 159 -1.08 -41.30 27.40
C SER A 159 -1.97 -42.02 26.37
N GLN A 160 -2.65 -41.28 25.50
CA GLN A 160 -3.50 -41.82 24.40
C GLN A 160 -2.70 -42.19 23.13
N GLY A 161 -1.39 -41.97 23.15
CA GLY A 161 -0.47 -42.20 22.04
C GLY A 161 -0.16 -40.92 21.24
N LEU A 162 1.13 -40.72 20.95
CA LEU A 162 1.62 -39.54 20.23
C LEU A 162 1.04 -39.41 18.81
N ARG A 163 0.78 -40.54 18.13
CA ARG A 163 0.18 -40.54 16.79
C ARG A 163 -1.26 -40.04 16.82
N THR A 164 -2.06 -40.56 17.75
CA THR A 164 -3.46 -40.15 17.96
C THR A 164 -3.53 -38.65 18.26
N PHE A 165 -2.68 -38.18 19.18
CA PHE A 165 -2.57 -36.76 19.53
C PHE A 165 -2.31 -35.87 18.29
N LYS A 166 -1.36 -36.26 17.43
CA LYS A 166 -1.03 -35.48 16.23
C LYS A 166 -2.19 -35.41 15.24
N VAL A 167 -2.92 -36.52 15.04
CA VAL A 167 -4.06 -36.56 14.11
C VAL A 167 -5.20 -35.67 14.62
N GLU A 168 -5.53 -35.77 15.90
CA GLU A 168 -6.59 -34.96 16.50
C GLU A 168 -6.21 -33.47 16.58
N LEU A 169 -4.96 -33.16 16.92
CA LEU A 169 -4.46 -31.78 16.87
C LEU A 169 -4.52 -31.22 15.46
N ALA A 170 -4.17 -32.01 14.44
CA ALA A 170 -4.27 -31.58 13.05
C ALA A 170 -5.73 -31.25 12.67
N GLY A 171 -6.70 -32.04 13.11
CA GLY A 171 -8.13 -31.75 12.91
C GLY A 171 -8.54 -30.40 13.51
N LYS A 172 -8.14 -30.12 14.76
CA LYS A 172 -8.43 -28.84 15.43
C LYS A 172 -7.76 -27.64 14.75
N LEU A 173 -6.52 -27.81 14.30
CA LEU A 173 -5.80 -26.77 13.58
C LEU A 173 -6.40 -26.51 12.20
N MET A 174 -6.96 -27.53 11.55
CA MET A 174 -7.68 -27.38 10.28
C MET A 174 -8.99 -26.61 10.47
N GLU A 175 -9.76 -26.92 11.52
CA GLU A 175 -10.97 -26.15 11.88
C GLU A 175 -10.64 -24.67 12.17
N PHE A 176 -9.55 -24.41 12.89
CA PHE A 176 -9.08 -23.04 13.14
C PHE A 176 -8.66 -22.33 11.84
N ASP A 177 -7.96 -23.03 10.94
CA ASP A 177 -7.49 -22.46 9.68
C ASP A 177 -8.65 -22.12 8.73
N ASP A 178 -9.64 -23.00 8.60
CA ASP A 178 -10.85 -22.79 7.81
C ASP A 178 -11.63 -21.56 8.32
N MET A 179 -11.86 -21.49 9.64
CA MET A 179 -12.51 -20.34 10.28
C MET A 179 -11.78 -19.02 10.01
N PHE A 180 -10.44 -19.04 10.08
CA PHE A 180 -9.64 -17.85 9.83
C PHE A 180 -9.71 -17.41 8.37
N MET A 181 -9.61 -18.37 7.44
CA MET A 181 -9.68 -18.11 6.01
C MET A 181 -11.05 -17.59 5.58
N ASP A 182 -12.13 -18.09 6.18
CA ASP A 182 -13.49 -17.67 5.85
C ASP A 182 -13.69 -16.17 6.13
N PHE A 183 -13.28 -15.68 7.30
CA PHE A 183 -13.35 -14.24 7.59
C PHE A 183 -12.37 -13.43 6.74
N GLU A 184 -11.09 -13.84 6.69
CA GLU A 184 -10.05 -13.08 5.99
C GLU A 184 -10.36 -12.90 4.50
N ARG A 185 -10.94 -13.92 3.86
CA ARG A 185 -11.30 -13.86 2.44
C ARG A 185 -12.38 -12.82 2.15
N ILE A 186 -13.45 -12.80 2.95
CA ILE A 186 -14.54 -11.84 2.77
C ILE A 186 -14.02 -10.42 3.05
N TYR A 187 -13.34 -10.23 4.17
CA TYR A 187 -12.76 -8.96 4.56
C TYR A 187 -11.80 -8.39 3.49
N THR A 188 -10.84 -9.19 3.03
CA THR A 188 -9.86 -8.72 2.03
C THR A 188 -10.49 -8.44 0.67
N THR A 189 -11.60 -9.10 0.33
CA THR A 189 -12.34 -8.84 -0.92
C THR A 189 -13.00 -7.47 -0.87
N GLU A 190 -13.72 -7.13 0.21
CA GLU A 190 -14.30 -5.78 0.35
C GLU A 190 -13.23 -4.70 0.47
N LEU A 191 -12.15 -4.99 1.20
CA LEU A 191 -11.02 -4.06 1.30
C LEU A 191 -10.39 -3.78 -0.07
N LEU A 192 -10.32 -4.76 -0.97
CA LEU A 192 -9.86 -4.54 -2.35
C LEU A 192 -10.79 -3.59 -3.11
N GLU A 193 -12.11 -3.75 -3.00
CA GLU A 193 -13.06 -2.86 -3.68
C GLU A 193 -12.96 -1.43 -3.16
N ILE A 194 -12.81 -1.24 -1.84
CA ILE A 194 -12.54 0.08 -1.24
C ILE A 194 -11.26 0.67 -1.85
N HIS A 195 -10.16 -0.10 -1.88
CA HIS A 195 -8.90 0.39 -2.45
C HIS A 195 -8.99 0.67 -3.95
N ARG A 196 -9.77 -0.08 -4.73
CA ARG A 196 -10.00 0.22 -6.15
C ARG A 196 -10.64 1.58 -6.35
N ASP A 197 -11.60 1.95 -5.49
CA ASP A 197 -12.20 3.28 -5.52
C ASP A 197 -11.20 4.37 -5.08
N VAL A 198 -10.49 4.14 -3.96
CA VAL A 198 -9.46 5.08 -3.46
C VAL A 198 -8.36 5.36 -4.50
N PHE A 199 -7.94 4.34 -5.24
CA PHE A 199 -6.89 4.46 -6.24
C PHE A 199 -7.41 4.65 -7.67
N ALA A 200 -8.72 4.83 -7.88
CA ALA A 200 -9.30 4.91 -9.23
C ALA A 200 -8.63 5.99 -10.08
N ILE A 201 -8.50 7.20 -9.55
CA ILE A 201 -7.88 8.32 -10.26
C ILE A 201 -6.37 8.11 -10.47
N VAL A 202 -5.68 7.45 -9.53
CA VAL A 202 -4.27 7.09 -9.69
C VAL A 202 -4.11 6.07 -10.82
N ASP A 203 -5.03 5.12 -10.93
CA ASP A 203 -5.03 4.15 -12.03
C ASP A 203 -5.21 4.83 -13.38
N GLU A 204 -6.09 5.82 -13.49
CA GLU A 204 -6.25 6.61 -14.72
C GLU A 204 -4.95 7.34 -15.11
N ILE A 205 -4.27 7.98 -14.16
CA ILE A 205 -2.98 8.66 -14.40
C ILE A 205 -1.91 7.67 -14.85
N VAL A 206 -1.79 6.52 -14.18
CA VAL A 206 -0.79 5.48 -14.51
C VAL A 206 -1.09 4.86 -15.88
N GLN A 207 -2.36 4.59 -16.19
CA GLN A 207 -2.75 4.05 -17.50
C GLN A 207 -2.51 5.05 -18.62
N ALA A 208 -2.82 6.33 -18.42
CA ALA A 208 -2.51 7.39 -19.38
C ALA A 208 -1.01 7.46 -19.65
N GLU A 209 -0.16 7.40 -18.61
CA GLU A 209 1.29 7.39 -18.78
C GLU A 209 1.79 6.17 -19.57
N ALA A 210 1.21 4.99 -19.32
CA ALA A 210 1.56 3.77 -20.06
C ALA A 210 1.21 3.91 -21.55
N ARG A 211 -0.01 4.35 -21.87
CA ARG A 211 -0.45 4.56 -23.27
C ARG A 211 0.36 5.64 -23.97
N LEU A 212 0.71 6.70 -23.26
CA LEU A 212 1.55 7.79 -23.78
C LEU A 212 2.97 7.29 -24.08
N THR A 213 3.57 6.50 -23.19
CA THR A 213 4.88 5.87 -23.41
C THR A 213 4.86 4.94 -24.63
N ASP A 214 3.78 4.18 -24.81
CA ASP A 214 3.61 3.31 -25.98
C ASP A 214 3.45 4.11 -27.29
N ALA A 215 2.70 5.21 -27.26
CA ALA A 215 2.53 6.10 -28.41
C ALA A 215 3.86 6.75 -28.82
N GLU A 216 4.64 7.23 -27.85
CA GLU A 216 5.99 7.75 -28.07
C GLU A 216 6.91 6.70 -28.70
N GLY A 217 6.86 5.45 -28.21
CA GLY A 217 7.67 4.35 -28.75
C GLY A 217 7.33 4.01 -30.21
N LYS A 218 6.08 4.21 -30.62
CA LYS A 218 5.60 4.02 -32.00
C LYS A 218 5.82 5.25 -32.90
N GLY A 219 6.17 6.39 -32.31
CA GLY A 219 6.24 7.68 -33.02
C GLY A 219 4.86 8.20 -33.46
N ASP A 220 3.78 7.78 -32.78
CA ASP A 220 2.41 8.19 -33.06
C ASP A 220 2.11 9.52 -32.33
N ILE A 221 2.32 10.63 -33.04
CA ILE A 221 2.20 11.98 -32.48
C ILE A 221 0.74 12.34 -32.15
N GLU A 222 -0.23 11.85 -32.91
CA GLU A 222 -1.66 12.15 -32.65
C GLU A 222 -2.11 11.45 -31.37
N THR A 223 -1.81 10.15 -31.24
CA THR A 223 -2.12 9.41 -30.01
C THR A 223 -1.31 9.96 -28.83
N LYS A 224 -0.04 10.35 -29.01
CA LYS A 224 0.76 11.01 -27.95
C LYS A 224 0.02 12.23 -27.40
N GLN A 225 -0.41 13.16 -28.27
CA GLN A 225 -1.08 14.40 -27.84
C GLN A 225 -2.44 14.13 -27.16
N LEU A 226 -3.18 13.13 -27.62
CA LEU A 226 -4.43 12.71 -26.98
C LEU A 226 -4.18 12.17 -25.57
N GLU A 227 -3.16 11.34 -25.39
CA GLU A 227 -2.82 10.77 -24.09
C GLU A 227 -2.16 11.80 -23.16
N GLU A 228 -1.44 12.81 -23.68
CA GLU A 228 -0.97 13.97 -22.92
C GLU A 228 -2.15 14.73 -22.29
N ALA A 229 -3.18 15.03 -23.09
CA ALA A 229 -4.39 15.69 -22.61
C ALA A 229 -5.14 14.82 -21.57
N THR A 230 -5.20 13.51 -21.81
CA THR A 230 -5.81 12.55 -20.87
C THR A 230 -5.05 12.52 -19.54
N PHE A 231 -3.71 12.51 -19.59
CA PHE A 231 -2.86 12.56 -18.41
C PHE A 231 -3.06 13.85 -17.61
N ILE A 232 -3.07 15.02 -18.28
CA ILE A 232 -3.30 16.31 -17.64
C ILE A 232 -4.67 16.33 -16.94
N ARG A 233 -5.72 15.89 -17.63
CA ARG A 233 -7.08 15.85 -17.06
C ARG A 233 -7.15 14.98 -15.80
N ALA A 234 -6.52 13.81 -15.82
CA ALA A 234 -6.48 12.92 -14.66
C ALA A 234 -5.66 13.53 -13.51
N ALA A 235 -4.57 14.25 -13.80
CA ALA A 235 -3.78 14.97 -12.80
C ALA A 235 -4.57 16.13 -12.16
N ASP A 236 -5.32 16.90 -12.95
CA ASP A 236 -6.21 17.96 -12.46
C ASP A 236 -7.33 17.39 -11.57
N ALA A 237 -7.97 16.30 -12.02
CA ALA A 237 -9.00 15.61 -11.23
C ALA A 237 -8.45 15.07 -9.90
N PHE A 238 -7.20 14.59 -9.86
CA PHE A 238 -6.55 14.22 -8.60
C PHE A 238 -6.38 15.43 -7.67
N LEU A 239 -5.91 16.58 -8.18
CA LEU A 239 -5.74 17.79 -7.38
C LEU A 239 -7.07 18.32 -6.83
N ALA A 240 -8.15 18.23 -7.62
CA ALA A 240 -9.50 18.55 -7.16
C ALA A 240 -9.97 17.62 -6.02
N LEU A 241 -9.84 16.30 -6.18
CA LEU A 241 -10.16 15.32 -5.13
C LEU A 241 -9.31 15.53 -3.87
N TYR A 242 -8.04 15.88 -4.04
CA TYR A 242 -7.17 16.22 -2.92
C TYR A 242 -7.67 17.48 -2.18
N ALA A 243 -8.09 18.52 -2.89
CA ALA A 243 -8.65 19.72 -2.26
C ALA A 243 -9.94 19.43 -1.48
N GLU A 244 -10.84 18.61 -2.03
CA GLU A 244 -12.04 18.12 -1.35
C GLU A 244 -11.69 17.34 -0.08
N SER A 245 -10.70 16.44 -0.17
CA SER A 245 -10.19 15.68 0.97
C SER A 245 -9.66 16.59 2.09
N MET A 246 -8.93 17.65 1.74
CA MET A 246 -8.40 18.60 2.71
C MET A 246 -9.52 19.40 3.39
N GLU A 247 -10.59 19.75 2.68
CA GLU A 247 -11.75 20.44 3.24
C GLU A 247 -12.54 19.54 4.21
N ALA A 248 -12.69 18.25 3.89
CA ALA A 248 -13.25 17.27 4.81
C ALA A 248 -12.42 17.13 6.09
N LYS A 249 -11.08 17.03 5.97
CA LYS A 249 -10.17 16.96 7.12
C LYS A 249 -10.14 18.25 7.95
N TYR A 250 -10.36 19.41 7.33
CA TYR A 250 -10.49 20.67 8.07
C TYR A 250 -11.75 20.67 8.93
N THR A 251 -12.84 20.13 8.40
CA THR A 251 -14.11 19.98 9.13
C THR A 251 -13.97 19.05 10.33
N SER A 252 -13.12 18.02 10.26
CA SER A 252 -12.78 17.16 11.40
C SER A 252 -11.72 17.74 12.35
N GLY A 253 -11.12 18.89 12.01
CA GLY A 253 -10.09 19.55 12.82
C GLY A 253 -8.68 18.95 12.68
N GLU A 254 -8.44 18.13 11.66
CA GLU A 254 -7.15 17.46 11.42
C GLU A 254 -6.13 18.33 10.69
N VAL A 255 -6.59 19.30 9.89
CA VAL A 255 -5.73 20.18 9.09
C VAL A 255 -6.13 21.65 9.27
N SER A 256 -5.22 22.56 8.91
CA SER A 256 -5.43 24.00 9.03
C SER A 256 -6.14 24.61 7.81
N GLN A 257 -6.81 25.76 8.00
CA GLN A 257 -7.42 26.51 6.89
C GLN A 257 -6.37 26.93 5.84
N THR A 258 -5.13 27.18 6.24
CA THR A 258 -4.03 27.51 5.33
C THR A 258 -3.74 26.36 4.36
N GLU A 259 -3.77 25.12 4.84
CA GLU A 259 -3.55 23.94 4.00
C GLU A 259 -4.71 23.70 3.04
N VAL A 260 -5.94 23.98 3.45
CA VAL A 260 -7.12 23.95 2.57
C VAL A 260 -7.00 24.99 1.46
N ASN A 261 -6.64 26.23 1.81
CA ASN A 261 -6.49 27.30 0.83
C ASN A 261 -5.40 26.96 -0.20
N LEU A 262 -4.27 26.42 0.27
CA LEU A 262 -3.20 25.96 -0.60
C LEU A 262 -3.66 24.82 -1.53
N ALA A 263 -4.46 23.87 -1.03
CA ALA A 263 -4.99 22.80 -1.86
C ALA A 263 -5.95 23.30 -2.93
N LYS A 264 -6.81 24.29 -2.59
CA LYS A 264 -7.75 24.91 -3.53
C LYS A 264 -7.06 25.71 -4.63
N GLU A 265 -5.97 26.40 -4.31
CA GLU A 265 -5.16 27.15 -5.30
C GLU A 265 -4.69 26.24 -6.46
N PHE A 266 -4.27 25.01 -6.14
CA PHE A 266 -3.82 24.04 -7.14
C PHE A 266 -4.95 23.23 -7.80
N ALA A 267 -6.21 23.44 -7.42
CA ALA A 267 -7.35 22.74 -7.99
C ALA A 267 -7.95 23.45 -9.22
N GLU A 268 -7.48 24.66 -9.55
CA GLU A 268 -7.90 25.37 -10.76
C GLU A 268 -7.41 24.65 -12.01
N SER A 269 -8.28 24.26 -12.95
CA SER A 269 -7.84 23.45 -14.11
C SER A 269 -6.88 24.22 -15.02
N ILE A 270 -5.82 23.53 -15.48
CA ILE A 270 -4.93 24.04 -16.53
C ILE A 270 -5.43 23.57 -17.91
N PRO A 271 -5.12 24.28 -19.01
CA PRO A 271 -5.54 23.85 -20.34
C PRO A 271 -5.08 22.42 -20.67
N GLU A 272 -5.97 21.55 -21.17
CA GLU A 272 -5.60 20.16 -21.53
C GLU A 272 -4.48 20.10 -22.59
N ARG A 273 -4.36 21.15 -23.41
CA ARG A 273 -3.34 21.27 -24.46
C ARG A 273 -2.08 21.99 -23.96
N SER A 274 -1.91 22.16 -22.65
CA SER A 274 -0.79 22.93 -22.08
C SER A 274 0.56 22.40 -22.53
N LEU A 275 0.72 21.06 -22.57
CA LEU A 275 1.96 20.48 -23.07
C LEU A 275 2.13 20.71 -24.57
N GLU A 276 1.13 20.40 -25.40
CA GLU A 276 1.21 20.63 -26.85
C GLU A 276 1.59 22.09 -27.18
N LEU A 277 0.99 23.05 -26.47
CA LEU A 277 1.24 24.48 -26.60
C LEU A 277 2.62 24.88 -26.08
N ALA A 278 3.08 24.28 -24.98
CA ALA A 278 4.44 24.44 -24.48
C ALA A 278 5.46 23.96 -25.52
N GLU A 279 5.23 22.80 -26.15
CA GLU A 279 6.08 22.31 -27.24
C GLU A 279 6.08 23.28 -28.43
N ALA A 280 4.93 23.88 -28.73
CA ALA A 280 4.80 24.86 -29.80
C ALA A 280 5.50 26.19 -29.48
N ALA A 281 5.57 26.59 -28.20
CA ALA A 281 6.31 27.79 -27.81
C ALA A 281 7.81 27.61 -28.07
N ILE A 282 8.35 26.43 -27.78
CA ILE A 282 9.75 26.08 -28.12
C ILE A 282 9.95 26.12 -29.64
N PHE A 283 9.03 25.56 -30.42
CA PHE A 283 9.13 25.61 -31.88
C PHE A 283 9.15 27.04 -32.43
N TYR A 284 8.38 27.94 -31.82
CA TYR A 284 8.31 29.36 -32.20
C TYR A 284 9.31 30.25 -31.42
N GLU A 285 10.43 29.69 -30.93
CA GLU A 285 11.38 30.42 -30.08
C GLU A 285 11.85 31.75 -30.66
N TYR A 286 12.20 31.80 -31.95
CA TYR A 286 12.66 33.03 -32.60
C TYR A 286 11.61 34.13 -32.56
N LYS A 287 10.33 33.77 -32.74
CA LYS A 287 9.22 34.74 -32.69
C LYS A 287 9.00 35.28 -31.28
N LEU A 288 9.22 34.45 -30.26
CA LEU A 288 9.14 34.87 -28.86
C LEU A 288 10.33 35.76 -28.47
N ILE A 289 11.53 35.46 -28.95
CA ILE A 289 12.74 36.28 -28.76
C ILE A 289 12.56 37.64 -29.45
N GLU A 290 12.05 37.69 -30.68
CA GLU A 290 11.76 38.94 -31.40
C GLU A 290 10.77 39.85 -30.64
N LEU A 291 9.85 39.26 -29.87
CA LEU A 291 8.91 39.98 -29.01
C LEU A 291 9.50 40.37 -27.63
N GLY A 292 10.77 40.04 -27.37
CA GLY A 292 11.41 40.27 -26.08
C GLY A 292 10.84 39.42 -24.95
N ARG A 293 10.28 38.23 -25.26
CA ARG A 293 9.62 37.32 -24.30
C ARG A 293 10.46 36.07 -24.04
N GLU A 294 11.73 36.27 -23.74
CA GLU A 294 12.65 35.18 -23.36
C GLU A 294 12.22 34.52 -22.03
N ASP A 295 11.62 35.30 -21.13
CA ASP A 295 11.02 34.83 -19.87
C ASP A 295 9.96 33.73 -20.09
N TRP A 296 9.15 33.87 -21.15
CA TRP A 296 8.15 32.86 -21.52
C TRP A 296 8.77 31.54 -21.95
N LEU A 297 9.91 31.58 -22.66
CA LEU A 297 10.60 30.37 -23.09
C LEU A 297 11.17 29.60 -21.91
N ASP A 298 11.71 30.30 -20.91
CA ASP A 298 12.23 29.66 -19.70
C ASP A 298 11.12 29.00 -18.87
N LEU A 299 9.98 29.70 -18.68
CA LEU A 299 8.81 29.13 -17.99
C LEU A 299 8.28 27.88 -18.69
N VAL A 300 8.15 27.92 -20.01
CA VAL A 300 7.69 26.77 -20.81
C VAL A 300 8.65 25.59 -20.70
N LYS A 301 9.96 25.82 -20.75
CA LYS A 301 10.96 24.75 -20.58
C LYS A 301 10.88 24.11 -19.21
N GLU A 302 10.71 24.90 -18.15
CA GLU A 302 10.54 24.37 -16.79
C GLU A 302 9.19 23.63 -16.64
N CYS A 303 8.12 24.10 -17.28
CA CYS A 303 6.83 23.40 -17.33
C CYS A 303 6.97 22.00 -17.96
N ILE A 304 7.62 21.90 -19.13
CA ILE A 304 7.90 20.61 -19.79
C ILE A 304 8.77 19.73 -18.90
N ARG A 305 9.79 20.29 -18.25
CA ARG A 305 10.61 19.53 -17.30
C ARG A 305 9.76 18.96 -16.16
N ALA A 306 8.95 19.78 -15.50
CA ALA A 306 8.13 19.36 -14.37
C ALA A 306 7.12 18.27 -14.77
N TYR A 307 6.53 18.39 -15.95
CA TYR A 307 5.69 17.36 -16.55
C TYR A 307 6.43 16.02 -16.71
N LEU A 308 7.64 16.05 -17.27
CA LEU A 308 8.43 14.82 -17.46
C LEU A 308 8.88 14.21 -16.13
N GLU A 309 9.25 15.03 -15.15
CA GLU A 309 9.56 14.55 -13.79
C GLU A 309 8.35 13.84 -13.16
N LEU A 310 7.15 14.40 -13.33
CA LEU A 310 5.90 13.80 -12.88
C LEU A 310 5.63 12.47 -13.60
N ARG A 311 5.76 12.41 -14.93
CA ARG A 311 5.61 11.18 -15.71
C ARG A 311 6.57 10.07 -15.29
N VAL A 312 7.84 10.41 -15.03
CA VAL A 312 8.83 9.45 -14.52
C VAL A 312 8.40 8.92 -13.16
N TYR A 313 7.91 9.78 -12.26
CA TYR A 313 7.40 9.34 -10.98
C TYR A 313 6.17 8.42 -11.12
N VAL A 314 5.21 8.79 -11.98
CA VAL A 314 3.99 8.01 -12.22
C VAL A 314 4.32 6.62 -12.75
N ALA A 315 5.26 6.51 -13.69
CA ALA A 315 5.70 5.22 -14.23
C ALA A 315 6.32 4.30 -13.16
N ASP A 316 6.84 4.85 -12.06
CA ASP A 316 7.40 4.08 -10.95
C ASP A 316 6.35 3.67 -9.89
N ILE A 317 5.10 4.20 -9.94
CA ILE A 317 4.04 3.90 -8.95
C ILE A 317 3.76 2.40 -8.82
N PRO A 318 3.66 1.60 -9.90
CA PRO A 318 3.44 0.15 -9.76
C PRO A 318 4.53 -0.59 -8.95
N LEU A 319 5.74 -0.02 -8.89
CA LEU A 319 6.88 -0.59 -8.18
C LEU A 319 7.02 -0.02 -6.76
N LYS A 320 6.91 1.31 -6.62
CA LYS A 320 7.12 2.02 -5.35
C LYS A 320 5.89 2.04 -4.47
N ARG A 321 4.71 1.85 -5.06
CA ARG A 321 3.39 1.89 -4.41
C ARG A 321 3.15 3.25 -3.72
N LEU A 322 1.96 3.41 -3.16
CA LEU A 322 1.47 4.63 -2.54
C LEU A 322 0.69 4.30 -1.28
N SER A 323 0.64 5.26 -0.36
CA SER A 323 -0.32 5.26 0.74
C SER A 323 -1.74 5.48 0.18
N PRO A 324 -2.78 4.84 0.75
CA PRO A 324 -4.17 5.16 0.39
C PRO A 324 -4.56 6.60 0.79
N GLU A 325 -3.86 7.19 1.76
CA GLU A 325 -4.01 8.60 2.16
C GLU A 325 -3.20 9.52 1.23
N TYR A 326 -3.87 10.41 0.52
CA TYR A 326 -3.23 11.32 -0.45
C TYR A 326 -2.17 12.20 0.20
N ILE A 327 -2.41 12.68 1.43
CA ILE A 327 -1.49 13.58 2.15
C ILE A 327 -0.14 12.93 2.46
N ASP A 328 -0.10 11.59 2.59
CA ASP A 328 1.13 10.86 2.87
C ASP A 328 2.02 10.73 1.63
N ASN A 329 1.45 10.90 0.43
CA ASN A 329 2.15 10.82 -0.85
C ASN A 329 2.86 12.15 -1.22
N LYS A 330 3.64 12.69 -0.29
CA LYS A 330 4.24 14.05 -0.36
C LYS A 330 5.01 14.33 -1.64
N ARG A 331 5.79 13.36 -2.13
CA ARG A 331 6.58 13.51 -3.36
C ARG A 331 5.67 13.62 -4.59
N PHE A 332 4.62 12.80 -4.66
CA PHE A 332 3.65 12.85 -5.74
C PHE A 332 2.95 14.22 -5.79
N LEU A 333 2.43 14.67 -4.63
CA LEU A 333 1.81 15.98 -4.49
C LEU A 333 2.74 17.13 -4.86
N THR A 334 4.01 17.05 -4.47
CA THR A 334 5.01 18.08 -4.81
C THR A 334 5.20 18.19 -6.32
N LEU A 335 5.31 17.06 -7.02
CA LEU A 335 5.49 17.03 -8.47
C LEU A 335 4.24 17.53 -9.21
N LEU A 336 3.05 17.10 -8.78
CA LEU A 336 1.78 17.57 -9.33
C LEU A 336 1.64 19.08 -9.21
N ARG A 337 1.83 19.63 -8.00
CA ARG A 337 1.74 21.08 -7.75
C ARG A 337 2.79 21.87 -8.52
N ALA A 338 4.02 21.34 -8.62
CA ALA A 338 5.09 22.00 -9.37
C ALA A 338 4.75 22.09 -10.86
N PHE A 339 4.27 21.00 -11.46
CA PHE A 339 3.81 20.99 -12.85
C PHE A 339 2.65 21.96 -13.06
N HIS A 340 1.61 21.85 -12.22
CA HIS A 340 0.41 22.67 -12.29
C HIS A 340 0.71 24.17 -12.20
N ARG A 341 1.50 24.58 -11.20
CA ARG A 341 1.94 25.97 -11.05
C ARG A 341 2.69 26.49 -12.27
N LEU A 342 3.63 25.70 -12.80
CA LEU A 342 4.42 26.12 -13.96
C LEU A 342 3.57 26.20 -15.24
N ALA A 343 2.54 25.35 -15.37
CA ALA A 343 1.59 25.44 -16.47
C ALA A 343 0.71 26.71 -16.34
N ALA A 344 0.26 27.04 -15.13
CA ALA A 344 -0.47 28.28 -14.85
C ALA A 344 0.39 29.53 -15.09
N ASP A 345 1.64 29.55 -14.61
CA ASP A 345 2.58 30.66 -14.82
C ASP A 345 2.92 30.83 -16.31
N ALA A 346 3.00 29.74 -17.07
CA ALA A 346 3.25 29.76 -18.50
C ALA A 346 2.01 30.14 -19.34
N PHE A 347 0.82 30.25 -18.74
CA PHE A 347 -0.44 30.44 -19.44
C PHE A 347 -0.42 31.57 -20.49
N PRO A 348 0.17 32.77 -20.23
CA PRO A 348 0.26 33.83 -21.25
C PRO A 348 1.02 33.41 -22.51
N ALA A 349 2.08 32.61 -22.35
CA ALA A 349 2.85 32.07 -23.47
C ALA A 349 2.04 31.02 -24.24
N LEU A 350 1.35 30.14 -23.53
CA LEU A 350 0.49 29.11 -24.11
C LEU A 350 -0.67 29.74 -24.91
N GLU A 351 -1.30 30.78 -24.37
CA GLU A 351 -2.36 31.54 -25.02
C GLU A 351 -1.86 32.21 -26.31
N PHE A 352 -0.71 32.90 -26.26
CA PHE A 352 -0.11 33.51 -27.44
C PHE A 352 0.17 32.48 -28.55
N VAL A 353 0.79 31.36 -28.18
CA VAL A 353 1.14 30.30 -29.13
C VAL A 353 -0.11 29.60 -29.67
N SER A 354 -1.20 29.55 -28.92
CA SER A 354 -2.48 28.99 -29.39
C SER A 354 -3.05 29.74 -30.60
N CYS A 355 -2.68 31.01 -30.79
CA CYS A 355 -3.06 31.83 -31.93
C CYS A 355 -2.13 31.67 -33.15
N LEU A 356 -1.04 30.90 -33.01
CA LEU A 356 -0.11 30.61 -34.10
C LEU A 356 -0.56 29.36 -34.88
N PRO A 357 -0.05 29.17 -36.11
CA PRO A 357 -0.34 27.96 -36.88
C PRO A 357 0.04 26.68 -36.11
N LYS A 358 -0.76 25.62 -36.25
CA LYS A 358 -0.45 24.33 -35.62
C LYS A 358 0.80 23.71 -36.23
N ILE A 359 1.69 23.25 -35.36
CA ILE A 359 2.97 22.64 -35.74
C ILE A 359 2.90 21.10 -35.87
N SER A 360 1.71 20.52 -35.77
CA SER A 360 1.49 19.06 -35.78
C SER A 360 2.11 18.37 -37.00
N HIS A 361 2.10 19.01 -38.16
CA HIS A 361 2.72 18.49 -39.39
C HIS A 361 4.23 18.71 -39.49
N SER A 362 4.81 19.50 -38.58
CA SER A 362 6.24 19.83 -38.54
C SER A 362 7.00 19.08 -37.44
N LYS A 363 6.29 18.45 -36.48
CA LYS A 363 6.91 17.60 -35.45
C LYS A 363 7.40 16.29 -36.08
N SER A 364 8.72 16.07 -36.07
CA SER A 364 9.27 14.76 -36.45
C SER A 364 8.88 13.68 -35.44
N SER A 365 8.94 12.40 -35.84
CA SER A 365 8.56 11.24 -35.00
C SER A 365 9.39 11.06 -33.71
N ARG A 366 10.40 11.91 -33.48
CA ARG A 366 11.29 11.89 -32.31
C ARG A 366 11.23 13.19 -31.48
N TRP A 367 10.25 14.07 -31.71
CA TRP A 367 10.19 15.34 -30.99
C TRP A 367 9.76 15.16 -29.52
N MET A 368 10.65 15.52 -28.59
CA MET A 368 10.43 15.59 -27.14
C MET A 368 9.73 14.36 -26.54
N SER A 369 10.34 13.18 -26.71
CA SER A 369 9.90 11.96 -26.04
C SER A 369 10.57 11.79 -24.69
N LYS A 370 9.92 11.08 -23.76
CA LYS A 370 10.50 10.70 -22.46
C LYS A 370 11.86 10.04 -22.60
N ALA A 371 12.04 9.17 -23.59
CA ALA A 371 13.30 8.45 -23.84
C ALA A 371 14.47 9.38 -24.19
N LEU A 372 14.22 10.48 -24.90
CA LEU A 372 15.26 11.44 -25.28
C LEU A 372 15.68 12.33 -24.11
N LEU A 373 14.75 12.61 -23.19
CA LEU A 373 14.94 13.58 -22.11
C LEU A 373 15.29 12.93 -20.77
N LEU A 374 15.09 11.61 -20.62
CA LEU A 374 15.44 10.86 -19.41
C LEU A 374 16.93 10.99 -19.02
N PRO A 375 17.92 10.91 -19.93
CA PRO A 375 19.33 11.09 -19.58
C PRO A 375 19.63 12.48 -19.01
N GLU A 376 18.99 13.53 -19.54
CA GLU A 376 19.17 14.91 -19.07
C GLU A 376 18.55 15.10 -17.68
N LEU A 377 17.35 14.54 -17.44
CA LEU A 377 16.73 14.51 -16.12
C LEU A 377 17.60 13.81 -15.08
N GLN A 378 18.21 12.66 -15.43
CA GLN A 378 19.10 11.93 -14.54
C GLN A 378 20.38 12.73 -14.20
N GLN A 379 20.96 13.44 -15.18
CA GLN A 379 22.11 14.31 -14.94
C GLN A 379 21.75 15.49 -14.02
N LEU A 380 20.55 16.05 -14.16
CA LEU A 380 20.07 17.13 -13.31
C LEU A 380 19.83 16.69 -11.87
N TYR A 381 19.22 15.52 -11.65
CA TYR A 381 19.09 14.95 -10.31
C TYR A 381 20.45 14.76 -9.65
N LYS A 382 21.43 14.26 -10.39
CA LYS A 382 22.81 14.14 -9.92
C LYS A 382 23.39 15.50 -9.54
N SER A 383 23.24 16.52 -10.39
CA SER A 383 23.74 17.88 -10.12
C SER A 383 23.07 18.56 -8.91
N LYS A 384 21.76 18.33 -8.69
CA LYS A 384 21.02 18.86 -7.53
C LYS A 384 21.43 18.16 -6.23
N LEU A 385 21.71 16.86 -6.29
CA LEU A 385 22.28 16.08 -5.18
C LEU A 385 23.69 16.58 -4.82
N ASP A 386 24.53 16.80 -5.83
CA ASP A 386 25.88 17.30 -5.64
C ASP A 386 25.88 18.72 -5.04
N LYS A 387 24.99 19.61 -5.51
CA LYS A 387 24.82 20.96 -4.93
C LYS A 387 24.31 20.93 -3.49
N LYS A 388 23.38 20.03 -3.15
CA LYS A 388 22.92 19.83 -1.76
C LYS A 388 24.03 19.28 -0.86
N HIS A 389 24.87 18.39 -1.37
CA HIS A 389 26.01 17.89 -0.62
C HIS A 389 27.07 18.98 -0.37
N VAL A 390 27.35 19.83 -1.35
CA VAL A 390 28.26 20.97 -1.17
C VAL A 390 27.71 21.98 -0.16
N ALA A 391 26.40 22.26 -0.18
CA ALA A 391 25.76 23.17 0.77
C ALA A 391 25.59 22.59 2.19
N ALA A 392 25.74 21.28 2.38
CA ALA A 392 25.69 20.63 3.69
C ALA A 392 27.08 20.41 4.31
N VAL A 393 28.14 20.57 3.50
CA VAL A 393 29.55 20.42 3.92
C VAL A 393 30.24 21.78 4.09
N ALA A 394 29.70 22.84 3.49
CA ALA A 394 30.03 24.24 3.79
C ALA A 394 29.23 24.74 4.99
#